data_AF-A0ABD1WSD0-F1
#
_entry.id   AF-A0ABD1WSD0-F1
#
_cell.length_a   1.000
_cell.length_b   1.000
_cell.length_c   1.000
_cell.angle_alpha   90.00
_cell.angle_beta   90.00
_cell.angle_gamma   90.00
#
_symmetry.space_group_name_H-M   'P 1'
#
loop_
_entity.id
_entity.type
_entity.pdbx_description
1 polymer ?
#
loop_
_entity_poly.entity_id
_entity_poly.type
_entity_poly.pdbx_seq_one_letter_code
_entity_poly.pdbx_strand_id
1 'polypeptide(L)'
;MYQQRHCLSFTYRASPINSLPFGLHVRSLLCAYLQSPTFISSSFKVLRVLDVHGSSVYHVVIGSENLVHLRYLAISCKLPPMGTFHRLECLVVDTMDEVEISEVLLNMLSLRHMQFNGGAYFSASCRRQATNDESFQINNNLQSISWLKISDETDEKILRSLPNLRRLKARLVTSLNYSFDLLNRLESLKLSPDYSNAGDSCYSLISLPLYLKKLTLFDVQVSLKQMEIIGRLLNLEVLKLLLVAFEGRQWDTSEDEFPQLKFLKLDDVQLAEWNASSDNFPRLQRLVLRHCNHLKMIPSSLGDIPMLQKIEVYKCSQAIKDSAKQIQEEQQEMENEELQIIISD
;
A
#
# COMPACT_ATOMS: atom_id res chain seq x y z
N MET A 1 -11.90 -22.04 28.07
CA MET A 1 -13.18 -21.31 28.28
C MET A 1 -12.97 -19.82 28.64
N TYR A 2 -12.00 -19.12 28.01
CA TYR A 2 -11.62 -17.73 28.38
C TYR A 2 -11.47 -16.75 27.19
N GLN A 3 -11.63 -17.22 25.95
CA GLN A 3 -11.44 -16.41 24.73
C GLN A 3 -12.75 -15.85 24.12
N GLN A 4 -13.92 -16.14 24.69
CA GLN A 4 -15.23 -15.76 24.11
C GLN A 4 -15.95 -14.60 24.83
N ARG A 5 -15.39 -13.99 25.88
CA ARG A 5 -16.12 -12.95 26.65
C ARG A 5 -15.94 -11.50 26.18
N HIS A 6 -14.93 -11.22 25.34
CA HIS A 6 -14.60 -9.84 24.94
C HIS A 6 -14.69 -9.55 23.44
N CYS A 7 -14.94 -10.57 22.62
CA CYS A 7 -15.10 -10.44 21.18
C CYS A 7 -16.45 -11.05 20.77
N LEU A 8 -17.28 -10.27 20.07
CA LEU A 8 -18.52 -10.75 19.46
C LEU A 8 -18.37 -10.69 17.95
N SER A 9 -18.77 -11.76 17.27
CA SER A 9 -18.85 -11.82 15.81
C SER A 9 -20.25 -12.24 15.38
N PHE A 10 -20.85 -11.50 14.45
CA PHE A 10 -22.12 -11.86 13.83
C PHE A 10 -21.94 -12.07 12.32
N THR A 11 -22.39 -13.22 11.82
CA THR A 11 -22.19 -13.66 10.43
C THR A 11 -23.49 -14.10 9.74
N TYR A 12 -24.60 -13.37 9.97
CA TYR A 12 -25.91 -13.45 9.26
C TYR A 12 -27.06 -14.25 9.92
N ARG A 13 -28.29 -13.74 9.70
CA ARG A 13 -29.66 -14.30 9.89
C ARG A 13 -30.20 -14.70 11.27
N ALA A 14 -29.55 -14.38 12.36
CA ALA A 14 -30.28 -14.23 13.62
C ALA A 14 -30.37 -12.73 13.91
N SER A 15 -31.58 -12.23 14.16
CA SER A 15 -31.80 -11.05 14.98
C SER A 15 -31.90 -11.50 16.43
N PRO A 16 -30.79 -11.64 17.18
CA PRO A 16 -30.86 -11.51 18.61
C PRO A 16 -30.76 -9.98 18.81
N ILE A 17 -31.74 -9.29 19.36
CA ILE A 17 -31.87 -9.10 20.79
C ILE A 17 -32.89 -7.96 20.95
N ASN A 18 -34.16 -8.30 21.18
CA ASN A 18 -35.17 -7.36 21.71
C ASN A 18 -35.13 -7.33 23.25
N SER A 19 -33.98 -7.57 23.89
CA SER A 19 -33.87 -7.53 25.36
C SER A 19 -32.54 -6.94 25.83
N LEU A 20 -32.59 -5.77 26.51
CA LEU A 20 -31.74 -5.20 27.58
C LEU A 20 -30.22 -5.55 27.65
N PRO A 21 -29.35 -4.65 28.13
CA PRO A 21 -28.02 -4.36 27.55
C PRO A 21 -27.03 -5.53 27.58
N PHE A 22 -26.95 -6.28 26.48
CA PHE A 22 -25.86 -7.22 26.22
C PHE A 22 -24.68 -6.46 25.61
N GLY A 23 -23.55 -6.33 26.33
CA GLY A 23 -22.34 -5.75 25.74
C GLY A 23 -21.40 -4.97 26.67
N LEU A 24 -21.74 -4.75 27.94
CA LEU A 24 -20.97 -3.89 28.87
C LEU A 24 -19.48 -4.25 29.04
N HIS A 25 -19.08 -5.48 28.71
CA HIS A 25 -17.70 -5.95 28.80
C HIS A 25 -17.06 -6.26 27.43
N VAL A 26 -17.81 -6.11 26.34
CA VAL A 26 -17.35 -6.46 25.00
C VAL A 26 -16.43 -5.35 24.48
N ARG A 27 -15.23 -5.76 24.04
CA ARG A 27 -14.16 -4.85 23.59
C ARG A 27 -13.95 -4.92 22.09
N SER A 28 -14.43 -5.97 21.44
CA SER A 28 -14.37 -6.13 19.99
C SER A 28 -15.71 -6.60 19.46
N LEU A 29 -16.20 -5.92 18.42
CA LEU A 29 -17.42 -6.26 17.72
C LEU A 29 -17.11 -6.32 16.23
N LEU A 30 -17.28 -7.51 15.64
CA LEU A 30 -17.13 -7.76 14.21
C LEU A 30 -18.51 -8.12 13.66
N CYS A 31 -19.09 -7.28 12.81
CA CYS A 31 -20.47 -7.47 12.38
C CYS A 31 -20.58 -7.37 10.86
N ALA A 32 -20.83 -8.52 10.23
CA ALA A 32 -21.25 -8.56 8.84
C ALA A 32 -22.78 -8.41 8.81
N TYR A 33 -23.28 -7.34 8.19
CA TYR A 33 -24.72 -7.08 7.93
C TYR A 33 -25.58 -6.67 9.14
N LEU A 34 -25.37 -5.47 9.70
CA LEU A 34 -26.27 -4.88 10.69
C LEU A 34 -27.56 -4.34 10.06
N GLN A 35 -28.71 -4.81 10.55
CA GLN A 35 -30.01 -4.24 10.21
C GLN A 35 -30.35 -2.98 11.03
N SER A 36 -29.77 -2.80 12.22
CA SER A 36 -30.00 -1.61 13.06
C SER A 36 -28.76 -1.16 13.85
N PRO A 37 -28.12 -0.04 13.49
CA PRO A 37 -26.90 0.47 14.14
C PRO A 37 -27.11 1.16 15.49
N THR A 38 -28.33 1.56 15.84
CA THR A 38 -28.64 2.24 17.13
C THR A 38 -28.37 1.37 18.36
N PHE A 39 -28.25 0.05 18.17
CA PHE A 39 -27.95 -0.92 19.22
C PHE A 39 -26.49 -0.84 19.73
N ILE A 40 -25.57 -0.39 18.89
CA ILE A 40 -24.13 -0.47 19.18
C ILE A 40 -23.72 0.58 20.22
N SER A 41 -24.15 1.82 20.02
CA SER A 41 -23.79 2.96 20.86
C SER A 41 -24.36 2.90 22.28
N SER A 42 -25.54 2.31 22.43
CA SER A 42 -26.24 2.18 23.71
C SER A 42 -25.75 1.00 24.56
N SER A 43 -25.24 -0.07 23.94
CA SER A 43 -24.93 -1.33 24.62
C SER A 43 -23.42 -1.60 24.83
N PHE A 44 -22.54 -0.95 24.07
CA PHE A 44 -21.11 -1.29 24.00
C PHE A 44 -20.17 -0.14 24.44
N LYS A 45 -20.30 0.32 25.70
CA LYS A 45 -19.55 1.47 26.23
C LYS A 45 -18.03 1.29 26.33
N VAL A 46 -17.52 0.05 26.37
CA VAL A 46 -16.08 -0.24 26.51
C VAL A 46 -15.42 -0.75 25.23
N LEU A 47 -16.09 -0.55 24.09
CA LEU A 47 -15.66 -1.05 22.79
C LEU A 47 -14.34 -0.38 22.36
N ARG A 48 -13.41 -1.21 21.87
CA ARG A 48 -12.10 -0.79 21.35
C ARG A 48 -11.96 -1.09 19.87
N VAL A 49 -12.61 -2.15 19.38
CA VAL A 49 -12.59 -2.56 17.98
C VAL A 49 -14.03 -2.64 17.50
N LEU A 50 -14.36 -1.84 16.49
CA LEU A 50 -15.62 -1.91 15.78
C LEU A 50 -15.31 -2.15 14.31
N ASP A 51 -15.78 -3.29 13.82
CA ASP A 51 -15.68 -3.63 12.42
C ASP A 51 -17.06 -3.97 11.88
N VAL A 52 -17.54 -3.16 10.95
CA VAL A 52 -18.84 -3.29 10.29
C VAL A 52 -18.70 -3.34 8.77
N HIS A 53 -17.54 -3.75 8.25
CA HIS A 53 -17.30 -3.87 6.82
C HIS A 53 -18.36 -4.76 6.13
N GLY A 54 -18.74 -4.41 4.90
CA GLY A 54 -19.68 -5.19 4.09
C GLY A 54 -21.17 -5.01 4.42
N SER A 55 -21.52 -4.08 5.30
CA SER A 55 -22.91 -3.78 5.65
C SER A 55 -23.36 -2.43 5.04
N SER A 56 -24.53 -2.38 4.38
CA SER A 56 -25.10 -1.15 3.79
C SER A 56 -25.69 -0.25 4.88
N VAL A 57 -24.87 0.16 5.84
CA VAL A 57 -25.37 0.80 7.05
C VAL A 57 -25.29 2.30 6.86
N TYR A 58 -26.31 2.85 6.21
CA TYR A 58 -26.55 4.29 6.08
C TYR A 58 -26.72 5.01 7.44
N HIS A 59 -26.72 4.28 8.56
CA HIS A 59 -27.10 4.79 9.87
C HIS A 59 -26.11 4.52 11.02
N VAL A 60 -24.83 4.18 10.77
CA VAL A 60 -23.81 4.00 11.86
C VAL A 60 -23.64 5.26 12.73
N VAL A 61 -24.17 6.39 12.27
CA VAL A 61 -24.03 7.73 12.85
C VAL A 61 -24.75 7.91 14.20
N ILE A 62 -25.71 7.05 14.57
CA ILE A 62 -26.49 7.29 15.80
C ILE A 62 -25.77 6.73 17.05
N GLY A 63 -25.14 7.62 17.80
CA GLY A 63 -24.56 7.35 19.12
C GLY A 63 -23.06 7.05 19.14
N SER A 64 -22.36 7.24 18.02
CA SER A 64 -20.90 7.05 17.92
C SER A 64 -20.11 7.90 18.93
N GLU A 65 -20.67 9.02 19.38
CA GLU A 65 -20.12 9.88 20.42
C GLU A 65 -19.86 9.16 21.75
N ASN A 66 -20.52 8.02 21.99
CA ASN A 66 -20.35 7.23 23.20
C ASN A 66 -19.19 6.22 23.13
N LEU A 67 -18.60 6.01 21.95
CA LEU A 67 -17.53 5.03 21.74
C LEU A 67 -16.13 5.61 22.03
N VAL A 68 -15.97 6.25 23.20
CA VAL A 68 -14.75 7.00 23.59
C VAL A 68 -13.51 6.12 23.79
N HIS A 69 -13.67 4.81 23.86
CA HIS A 69 -12.58 3.84 24.02
C HIS A 69 -12.14 3.21 22.70
N LEU A 70 -12.78 3.58 21.59
CA LEU A 70 -12.52 3.00 20.28
C LEU A 70 -11.10 3.32 19.80
N ARG A 71 -10.40 2.28 19.34
CA ARG A 71 -9.04 2.32 18.79
C ARG A 71 -8.98 1.85 17.35
N TYR A 72 -9.90 0.98 16.95
CA TYR A 72 -10.02 0.50 15.58
C TYR A 72 -11.45 0.66 15.11
N LEU A 73 -11.63 1.29 13.95
CA LEU A 73 -12.90 1.48 13.29
C LEU A 73 -12.77 1.04 11.82
N ALA A 74 -13.56 0.05 11.41
CA ALA A 74 -13.71 -0.35 10.02
C ALA A 74 -15.18 -0.20 9.58
N ILE A 75 -15.42 0.57 8.52
CA ILE A 75 -16.75 0.91 8.02
C ILE A 75 -16.82 0.85 6.50
N SER A 76 -18.02 0.64 5.94
CA SER A 76 -18.30 0.69 4.50
C SER A 76 -19.28 1.81 4.13
N CYS A 77 -19.27 2.91 4.90
CA CYS A 77 -20.18 4.04 4.74
C CYS A 77 -19.44 5.38 4.85
N LYS A 78 -20.18 6.49 4.70
CA LYS A 78 -19.65 7.84 4.94
C LYS A 78 -19.11 7.96 6.36
N LEU A 79 -18.04 8.74 6.52
CA LEU A 79 -17.43 8.99 7.81
C LEU A 79 -18.42 9.69 8.76
N PRO A 80 -18.60 9.18 9.99
CA PRO A 80 -19.31 9.92 11.04
C PRO A 80 -18.49 11.15 11.49
N PRO A 81 -19.05 12.02 12.34
CA PRO A 81 -18.30 13.12 12.96
C PRO A 81 -17.08 12.61 13.75
N MET A 82 -15.91 12.63 13.11
CA MET A 82 -14.71 11.97 13.59
C MET A 82 -14.13 12.58 14.87
N GLY A 83 -14.50 13.83 15.19
CA GLY A 83 -14.00 14.57 16.36
C GLY A 83 -14.31 13.91 17.71
N THR A 84 -15.24 12.95 17.74
CA THR A 84 -15.63 12.22 18.96
C THR A 84 -14.71 11.05 19.30
N PHE A 85 -13.94 10.53 18.35
CA PHE A 85 -13.11 9.33 18.55
C PHE A 85 -11.68 9.66 19.01
N HIS A 86 -11.55 10.23 20.22
CA HIS A 86 -10.27 10.74 20.74
C HIS A 86 -9.15 9.69 20.94
N ARG A 87 -9.48 8.39 20.89
CA ARG A 87 -8.52 7.28 21.09
C ARG A 87 -8.34 6.43 19.84
N LEU A 88 -8.90 6.84 18.71
CA LEU A 88 -8.83 6.05 17.48
C LEU A 88 -7.39 5.99 16.98
N GLU A 89 -6.88 4.78 16.78
CA GLU A 89 -5.53 4.50 16.30
C GLU A 89 -5.54 4.07 14.82
N CYS A 90 -6.59 3.37 14.39
CA CYS A 90 -6.75 2.85 13.03
C CYS A 90 -8.15 3.09 12.49
N LEU A 91 -8.22 3.66 11.29
CA LEU A 91 -9.45 3.87 10.52
C LEU A 91 -9.35 3.12 9.20
N VAL A 92 -10.33 2.28 8.91
CA VAL A 92 -10.50 1.57 7.64
C VAL A 92 -11.85 1.95 7.05
N VAL A 93 -11.84 2.45 5.82
CA VAL A 93 -13.04 2.78 5.06
C VAL A 93 -13.03 1.96 3.78
N ASP A 94 -13.98 1.04 3.69
CA ASP A 94 -14.17 0.14 2.57
C ASP A 94 -15.41 0.55 1.77
N THR A 95 -15.28 1.66 1.06
CA THR A 95 -16.26 2.23 0.13
C THR A 95 -15.71 2.19 -1.28
N MET A 96 -16.59 2.21 -2.29
CA MET A 96 -16.17 2.39 -3.68
C MET A 96 -15.87 3.86 -3.98
N ASP A 97 -16.51 4.79 -3.26
CA ASP A 97 -16.32 6.23 -3.40
C ASP A 97 -15.04 6.71 -2.71
N GLU A 98 -14.46 7.79 -3.24
CA GLU A 98 -13.35 8.50 -2.59
C GLU A 98 -13.81 9.21 -1.31
N VAL A 99 -12.94 9.21 -0.31
CA VAL A 99 -13.23 9.75 1.02
C VAL A 99 -12.48 11.05 1.25
N GLU A 100 -13.20 12.08 1.69
CA GLU A 100 -12.59 13.35 2.07
C GLU A 100 -11.83 13.24 3.41
N ILE A 101 -10.56 13.61 3.41
CA ILE A 101 -9.73 13.77 4.60
C ILE A 101 -9.88 15.21 5.09
N SER A 102 -10.63 15.37 6.17
CA SER A 102 -10.84 16.65 6.84
C SER A 102 -9.69 17.04 7.76
N GLU A 103 -9.67 18.31 8.17
CA GLU A 103 -8.72 18.82 9.17
C GLU A 103 -8.83 18.07 10.50
N VAL A 104 -10.06 17.71 10.89
CA VAL A 104 -10.32 16.93 12.11
C VAL A 104 -9.51 15.64 12.08
N LEU A 105 -9.56 14.88 10.98
CA LEU A 105 -8.81 13.62 10.84
C LEU A 105 -7.30 13.84 10.90
N LEU A 106 -6.79 14.87 10.21
CA LEU A 106 -5.37 15.17 10.20
C LEU A 106 -4.83 15.57 11.57
N ASN A 107 -5.64 16.17 12.43
CA ASN A 107 -5.23 16.63 13.77
C ASN A 107 -5.54 15.62 14.89
N MET A 108 -6.00 14.40 14.59
CA MET A 108 -6.22 13.36 15.59
C MET A 108 -4.88 12.80 16.12
N LEU A 109 -4.50 13.18 17.33
CA LEU A 109 -3.23 12.77 17.96
C LEU A 109 -3.07 11.25 18.15
N SER A 110 -4.16 10.53 18.36
CA SER A 110 -4.13 9.07 18.53
C SER A 110 -4.03 8.31 17.21
N LEU A 111 -4.42 8.93 16.09
CA LEU A 111 -4.59 8.25 14.81
C LEU A 111 -3.23 7.97 14.17
N ARG A 112 -2.99 6.70 13.83
CA ARG A 112 -1.74 6.21 13.25
C ARG A 112 -1.93 5.67 11.85
N HIS A 113 -3.08 5.09 11.55
CA HIS A 113 -3.32 4.41 10.29
C HIS A 113 -4.66 4.80 9.69
N MET A 114 -4.64 5.23 8.43
CA MET A 114 -5.83 5.44 7.61
C MET A 114 -5.76 4.55 6.36
N GLN A 115 -6.79 3.75 6.15
CA GLN A 115 -6.95 2.92 4.96
C GLN A 115 -8.27 3.24 4.26
N PHE A 116 -8.19 3.62 2.98
CA PHE A 116 -9.34 3.94 2.15
C PHE A 116 -9.31 3.07 0.90
N ASN A 117 -10.14 2.04 0.79
CA ASN A 117 -10.08 1.13 -0.37
C ASN A 117 -10.54 1.81 -1.67
N GLY A 118 -11.61 2.62 -1.60
CA GLY A 118 -12.09 3.45 -2.71
C GLY A 118 -11.18 4.65 -3.03
N GLY A 119 -10.28 5.02 -2.12
CA GLY A 119 -9.38 6.16 -2.22
C GLY A 119 -9.77 7.31 -1.33
N ALA A 120 -8.91 8.32 -1.26
CA ALA A 120 -9.15 9.51 -0.44
C ALA A 120 -8.48 10.76 -1.03
N TYR A 121 -8.98 11.93 -0.67
CA TYR A 121 -8.43 13.23 -1.09
C TYR A 121 -8.47 14.23 0.07
N PHE A 122 -7.62 15.26 0.04
CA PHE A 122 -7.64 16.30 1.08
C PHE A 122 -8.81 17.28 0.89
N SER A 123 -9.49 17.62 1.98
CA SER A 123 -10.58 18.61 1.97
C SER A 123 -10.14 19.97 1.41
N ALA A 124 -11.10 20.70 0.84
CA ALA A 124 -10.86 22.07 0.37
C ALA A 124 -10.41 23.01 1.52
N SER A 125 -10.79 22.73 2.77
CA SER A 125 -10.28 23.43 3.95
C SER A 125 -8.79 23.18 4.19
N CYS A 126 -8.35 21.92 4.18
CA CYS A 126 -6.94 21.57 4.36
C CYS A 126 -6.08 22.20 3.27
N ARG A 127 -6.56 22.14 2.03
CA ARG A 127 -5.87 22.75 0.89
C ARG A 127 -5.75 24.27 1.02
N ARG A 128 -6.83 24.97 1.39
CA ARG A 128 -6.77 26.42 1.62
C ARG A 128 -5.81 26.82 2.74
N GLN A 129 -5.77 26.07 3.84
CA GLN A 129 -4.81 26.32 4.93
C GLN A 129 -3.36 26.11 4.46
N ALA A 130 -3.11 25.01 3.74
CA ALA A 130 -1.79 24.73 3.19
C ALA A 130 -1.35 25.80 2.18
N THR A 131 -2.25 26.40 1.39
CA THR A 131 -1.89 27.48 0.46
C THR A 131 -1.63 28.80 1.17
N ASN A 132 -2.44 29.16 2.17
CA ASN A 132 -2.42 30.49 2.78
C ASN A 132 -1.42 30.64 3.93
N ASP A 133 -0.97 29.53 4.52
CA ASP A 133 -0.10 29.53 5.69
C ASP A 133 1.22 28.82 5.39
N GLU A 134 2.32 29.57 5.43
CA GLU A 134 3.68 29.00 5.32
C GLU A 134 4.06 28.19 6.56
N SER A 135 3.42 28.44 7.71
CA SER A 135 3.59 27.72 8.96
C SER A 135 2.60 26.57 9.15
N PHE A 136 1.89 26.15 8.09
CA PHE A 136 0.93 25.04 8.14
C PHE A 136 1.59 23.75 8.67
N GLN A 137 1.26 23.41 9.92
CA GLN A 137 1.77 22.25 10.63
C GLN A 137 0.63 21.31 10.97
N ILE A 138 0.85 20.02 10.71
CA ILE A 138 -0.04 18.96 11.15
C ILE A 138 0.62 18.29 12.36
N ASN A 139 0.05 18.51 13.54
CA ASN A 139 0.52 17.88 14.75
C ASN A 139 -0.19 16.54 14.94
N ASN A 140 0.34 15.47 14.34
CA ASN A 140 -0.21 14.13 14.47
C ASN A 140 0.84 13.02 14.57
N ASN A 141 0.36 11.83 14.91
CA ASN A 141 1.16 10.61 14.97
C ASN A 141 0.85 9.67 13.79
N LEU A 142 0.41 10.23 12.66
CA LEU A 142 -0.02 9.47 11.51
C LEU A 142 1.20 8.82 10.85
N GLN A 143 1.15 7.50 10.71
CA GLN A 143 2.24 6.67 10.21
C GLN A 143 1.93 6.07 8.84
N SER A 144 0.65 5.87 8.51
CA SER A 144 0.29 5.35 7.20
C SER A 144 -1.01 5.91 6.64
N ILE A 145 -1.00 6.19 5.34
CA ILE A 145 -2.18 6.52 4.54
C ILE A 145 -2.19 5.60 3.31
N SER A 146 -3.35 5.03 2.97
CA SER A 146 -3.49 4.23 1.76
C SER A 146 -4.46 4.85 0.76
N TRP A 147 -4.05 4.86 -0.50
CA TRP A 147 -4.81 5.27 -1.68
C TRP A 147 -5.23 6.74 -1.63
N LEU A 148 -4.29 7.59 -1.21
CA LEU A 148 -4.44 9.04 -1.27
C LEU A 148 -4.26 9.52 -2.72
N LYS A 149 -5.24 10.24 -3.25
CA LYS A 149 -5.12 10.98 -4.50
C LYS A 149 -4.26 12.23 -4.28
N ILE A 150 -3.24 12.38 -5.12
CA ILE A 150 -2.35 13.54 -5.16
C ILE A 150 -2.56 14.19 -6.51
N SER A 151 -3.11 15.41 -6.49
CA SER A 151 -3.52 16.12 -7.71
C SER A 151 -2.60 17.27 -8.07
N ASP A 152 -1.91 17.87 -7.10
CA ASP A 152 -0.99 19.00 -7.31
C ASP A 152 -0.05 19.23 -6.12
N GLU A 153 0.80 20.26 -6.23
CA GLU A 153 1.78 20.66 -5.23
C GLU A 153 1.16 20.99 -3.86
N THR A 154 -0.13 21.35 -3.79
CA THR A 154 -0.82 21.60 -2.52
C THR A 154 -0.92 20.31 -1.70
N ASP A 155 -1.28 19.21 -2.36
CA ASP A 155 -1.39 17.89 -1.72
C ASP A 155 0.00 17.41 -1.28
N GLU A 156 1.04 17.69 -2.07
CA GLU A 156 2.42 17.41 -1.69
C GLU A 156 2.86 18.23 -0.47
N LYS A 157 2.50 19.52 -0.41
CA LYS A 157 2.79 20.38 0.77
C LYS A 157 2.13 19.82 2.02
N ILE A 158 0.87 19.39 1.94
CA ILE A 158 0.17 18.74 3.06
C ILE A 158 0.89 17.45 3.48
N LEU A 159 1.32 16.62 2.52
CA LEU A 159 2.07 15.40 2.81
C LEU A 159 3.41 15.67 3.52
N ARG A 160 4.13 16.72 3.10
CA ARG A 160 5.39 17.15 3.74
C ARG A 160 5.17 17.62 5.18
N SER A 161 4.01 18.15 5.49
CA SER A 161 3.62 18.53 6.86
C SER A 161 3.29 17.35 7.77
N LEU A 162 3.35 16.08 7.30
CA LEU A 162 3.12 14.88 8.12
C LEU A 162 4.45 14.31 8.68
N PRO A 163 4.81 14.62 9.94
CA PRO A 163 6.18 14.40 10.45
C PRO A 163 6.52 12.92 10.71
N ASN A 164 5.53 12.03 10.75
CA ASN A 164 5.70 10.63 11.14
C ASN A 164 5.28 9.63 10.06
N LEU A 165 4.96 10.09 8.85
CA LEU A 165 4.49 9.24 7.77
C LEU A 165 5.60 8.30 7.30
N ARG A 166 5.37 6.99 7.44
CA ARG A 166 6.30 5.93 7.03
C ARG A 166 5.81 5.11 5.85
N ARG A 167 4.50 5.09 5.62
CA ARG A 167 3.89 4.25 4.59
C ARG A 167 2.83 5.03 3.82
N LEU A 168 3.02 5.17 2.52
CA LEU A 168 2.10 5.85 1.63
C LEU A 168 1.70 4.92 0.49
N LYS A 169 0.41 4.81 0.22
CA LYS A 169 -0.06 4.39 -1.11
C LYS A 169 -0.76 5.60 -1.74
N ALA A 170 -0.35 5.99 -2.93
CA ALA A 170 -0.88 7.17 -3.59
C ALA A 170 -1.38 6.86 -5.00
N ARG A 171 -2.41 7.59 -5.41
CA ARG A 171 -2.87 7.69 -6.80
C ARG A 171 -2.41 9.03 -7.35
N LEU A 172 -1.71 8.99 -8.48
CA LEU A 172 -1.14 10.18 -9.10
C LEU A 172 -2.01 10.59 -10.28
N VAL A 173 -2.44 11.85 -10.29
CA VAL A 173 -3.06 12.43 -11.48
C VAL A 173 -1.97 12.59 -12.54
N THR A 174 -2.26 12.22 -13.78
CA THR A 174 -1.28 12.31 -14.87
C THR A 174 -0.94 13.77 -15.16
N SER A 175 0.23 14.04 -15.76
CA SER A 175 0.76 15.37 -16.17
C SER A 175 1.60 16.20 -15.18
N LEU A 176 1.97 15.68 -14.00
CA LEU A 176 2.84 16.40 -13.05
C LEU A 176 4.12 15.61 -12.69
N ASN A 177 5.21 16.35 -12.45
CA ASN A 177 6.40 15.83 -11.79
C ASN A 177 6.15 15.83 -10.28
N TYR A 178 6.08 14.65 -9.69
CA TYR A 178 5.82 14.51 -8.27
C TYR A 178 7.12 14.39 -7.47
N SER A 179 7.22 15.16 -6.39
CA SER A 179 8.42 15.15 -5.54
C SER A 179 8.15 14.61 -4.13
N PHE A 180 8.59 13.37 -3.90
CA PHE A 180 8.52 12.69 -2.62
C PHE A 180 9.82 12.75 -1.81
N ASP A 181 10.89 13.35 -2.34
CA ASP A 181 12.22 13.39 -1.70
C ASP A 181 12.21 13.94 -0.28
N LEU A 182 11.31 14.89 -0.02
CA LEU A 182 11.19 15.58 1.27
C LEU A 182 10.50 14.71 2.35
N LEU A 183 9.92 13.56 1.98
CA LEU A 183 9.34 12.60 2.91
C LEU A 183 10.42 11.69 3.50
N ASN A 184 11.37 12.28 4.23
CA ASN A 184 12.60 11.63 4.71
C ASN A 184 12.40 10.41 5.63
N ARG A 185 11.20 10.21 6.17
CA ARG A 185 10.86 9.05 7.02
C ARG A 185 10.06 7.98 6.29
N LEU A 186 9.77 8.18 5.00
CA LEU A 186 8.97 7.26 4.23
C LEU A 186 9.76 6.00 3.91
N GLU A 187 9.32 4.87 4.48
CA GLU A 187 9.95 3.57 4.32
C GLU A 187 9.26 2.74 3.23
N SER A 188 7.98 3.00 2.95
CA SER A 188 7.19 2.26 1.96
C SER A 188 6.33 3.18 1.13
N LEU A 189 6.46 3.04 -0.19
CA LEU A 189 5.72 3.81 -1.17
C LEU A 189 5.09 2.86 -2.20
N LYS A 190 3.79 3.00 -2.42
CA LYS A 190 3.10 2.39 -3.56
C LYS A 190 2.45 3.48 -4.40
N LEU A 191 2.73 3.48 -5.69
CA LEU A 191 2.18 4.45 -6.63
C LEU A 191 1.31 3.71 -7.65
N SER A 192 0.17 4.31 -7.99
CA SER A 192 -0.66 3.92 -9.12
C SER A 192 -1.16 5.17 -9.84
N PRO A 193 -1.54 5.09 -11.11
CA PRO A 193 -2.27 6.17 -11.74
C PRO A 193 -3.63 6.38 -11.06
N ASP A 194 -4.13 7.60 -11.18
CA ASP A 194 -5.53 7.90 -10.92
C ASP A 194 -6.35 7.70 -12.22
N TYR A 195 -7.30 6.76 -12.19
CA TYR A 195 -8.12 6.42 -13.36
C TYR A 195 -9.34 7.33 -13.54
N SER A 196 -9.55 8.32 -12.66
CA SER A 196 -10.71 9.22 -12.79
C SER A 196 -10.66 10.08 -14.06
N ASN A 197 -9.45 10.36 -14.56
CA ASN A 197 -9.24 11.17 -15.76
C ASN A 197 -8.68 10.26 -16.86
N ALA A 198 -9.59 9.66 -17.65
CA ALA A 198 -9.24 8.87 -18.82
C ALA A 198 -8.57 9.79 -19.87
N GLY A 199 -7.23 9.79 -19.91
CA GLY A 199 -6.48 10.68 -20.78
C GLY A 199 -5.13 10.13 -21.19
N ASP A 200 -4.21 9.93 -20.26
CA ASP A 200 -2.82 9.61 -20.60
C ASP A 200 -2.15 8.74 -19.53
N SER A 201 -1.21 7.90 -19.95
CA SER A 201 -0.28 7.17 -19.08
C SER A 201 0.66 8.13 -18.33
N CYS A 202 1.10 7.75 -17.14
CA CYS A 202 1.96 8.61 -16.29
C CYS A 202 3.37 8.75 -16.90
N TYR A 203 3.69 9.90 -17.48
CA TYR A 203 5.01 10.29 -17.99
C TYR A 203 5.69 11.30 -17.06
N SER A 204 6.08 10.90 -15.85
CA SER A 204 6.87 11.82 -15.02
C SER A 204 8.00 11.15 -14.27
N LEU A 205 9.09 11.90 -14.18
CA LEU A 205 10.18 11.59 -13.26
C LEU A 205 9.63 11.78 -11.85
N ILE A 206 9.64 10.70 -11.09
CA ILE A 206 9.20 10.66 -9.71
C ILE A 206 10.45 10.75 -8.87
N SER A 207 10.56 11.83 -8.12
CA SER A 207 11.64 11.97 -7.17
C SER A 207 11.27 11.19 -5.89
N LEU A 208 12.17 10.29 -5.47
CA LEU A 208 11.91 9.27 -4.46
C LEU A 208 12.69 9.54 -3.16
N PRO A 209 12.08 9.28 -1.98
CA PRO A 209 12.75 9.48 -0.71
C PRO A 209 13.97 8.56 -0.54
N LEU A 210 15.06 9.10 0.01
CA LEU A 210 16.34 8.39 0.16
C LEU A 210 16.30 7.17 1.10
N TYR A 211 15.39 7.18 2.09
CA TYR A 211 15.26 6.12 3.11
C TYR A 211 14.22 5.06 2.75
N LEU A 212 13.79 5.03 1.50
CA LEU A 212 12.76 4.11 1.03
C LEU A 212 13.28 2.66 1.06
N LYS A 213 12.57 1.79 1.77
CA LYS A 213 12.85 0.35 1.85
C LYS A 213 11.99 -0.48 0.90
N LYS A 214 10.79 0.00 0.58
CA LYS A 214 9.83 -0.73 -0.24
C LYS A 214 9.20 0.19 -1.26
N LEU A 215 9.39 -0.14 -2.54
CA LEU A 215 8.76 0.55 -3.66
C LEU A 215 7.82 -0.42 -4.39
N THR A 216 6.63 0.05 -4.72
CA THR A 216 5.73 -0.64 -5.64
C THR A 216 5.21 0.36 -6.66
N LEU A 217 5.51 0.11 -7.93
CA LEU A 217 4.96 0.86 -9.05
C LEU A 217 3.89 0.00 -9.72
N PHE A 218 2.72 0.58 -9.97
CA PHE A 218 1.59 -0.09 -10.58
C PHE A 218 1.08 0.72 -11.77
N ASP A 219 1.04 0.10 -12.94
CA ASP A 219 0.47 0.67 -14.17
C ASP A 219 1.07 2.04 -14.53
N VAL A 220 2.40 2.09 -14.59
CA VAL A 220 3.16 3.29 -14.95
C VAL A 220 4.16 2.97 -16.06
N GLN A 221 4.48 3.99 -16.86
CA GLN A 221 5.61 3.92 -17.79
C GLN A 221 6.86 4.42 -17.08
N VAL A 222 7.97 3.68 -17.20
CA VAL A 222 9.26 4.04 -16.60
C VAL A 222 10.29 4.30 -17.70
N SER A 223 11.00 5.42 -17.58
CA SER A 223 12.16 5.73 -18.42
C SER A 223 13.41 5.06 -17.87
N LEU A 224 14.46 4.96 -18.70
CA LEU A 224 15.77 4.46 -18.26
C LEU A 224 16.31 5.28 -17.08
N LYS A 225 16.22 6.61 -17.18
CA LYS A 225 16.63 7.54 -16.11
C LYS A 225 15.86 7.32 -14.81
N GLN A 226 14.57 6.99 -14.86
CA GLN A 226 13.79 6.69 -13.65
C GLN A 226 14.29 5.40 -12.99
N MET A 227 14.63 4.39 -13.78
CA MET A 227 15.18 3.13 -13.26
C MET A 227 16.55 3.32 -12.63
N GLU A 228 17.42 4.16 -13.20
CA GLU A 228 18.70 4.55 -12.56
C GLU A 228 18.47 5.21 -11.19
N ILE A 229 17.49 6.13 -11.09
CA ILE A 229 17.14 6.79 -9.82
C ILE A 229 16.71 5.75 -8.79
N ILE A 230 15.87 4.79 -9.19
CA ILE A 230 15.43 3.70 -8.30
C ILE A 230 16.60 2.79 -7.92
N GLY A 231 17.49 2.48 -8.88
CA GLY A 231 18.67 1.65 -8.70
C GLY A 231 19.64 2.23 -7.67
N ARG A 232 19.80 3.56 -7.63
CA ARG A 232 20.70 4.23 -6.66
C ARG A 232 20.14 4.33 -5.23
N LEU A 233 18.93 3.83 -4.96
CA LEU A 233 18.36 3.85 -3.61
C LEU A 233 19.08 2.88 -2.66
N LEU A 234 19.94 3.43 -1.80
CA LEU A 234 20.82 2.67 -0.91
C LEU A 234 20.10 1.84 0.16
N ASN A 235 18.81 2.06 0.42
CA ASN A 235 18.04 1.34 1.43
C ASN A 235 16.93 0.45 0.85
N LEU A 236 16.81 0.38 -0.48
CA LEU A 236 15.70 -0.31 -1.12
C LEU A 236 15.86 -1.83 -1.00
N GLU A 237 15.00 -2.46 -0.22
CA GLU A 237 15.01 -3.91 0.01
C GLU A 237 13.96 -4.65 -0.83
N VAL A 238 12.88 -3.98 -1.21
CA VAL A 238 11.74 -4.57 -1.93
C VAL A 238 11.35 -3.68 -3.10
N LEU A 239 11.42 -4.22 -4.31
CA LEU A 239 10.92 -3.59 -5.52
C LEU A 239 9.85 -4.46 -6.15
N LYS A 240 8.71 -3.85 -6.49
CA LYS A 240 7.61 -4.50 -7.21
C LYS A 240 7.19 -3.62 -8.37
N LEU A 241 7.30 -4.15 -9.58
CA LEU A 241 6.86 -3.52 -10.82
C LEU A 241 5.69 -4.32 -11.35
N LEU A 242 4.51 -3.71 -11.39
CA LEU A 242 3.24 -4.35 -11.71
C LEU A 242 2.60 -3.59 -12.86
N LEU A 243 2.30 -4.25 -13.99
CA LEU A 243 1.76 -3.57 -15.18
C LEU A 243 2.66 -2.41 -15.67
N VAL A 244 3.98 -2.53 -15.49
CA VAL A 244 4.92 -1.44 -15.81
C VAL A 244 5.39 -1.56 -17.26
N ALA A 245 5.40 -0.44 -17.98
CA ALA A 245 5.94 -0.35 -19.33
C ALA A 245 7.34 0.30 -19.32
N PHE A 246 8.35 -0.39 -19.86
CA PHE A 246 9.71 0.14 -19.96
C PHE A 246 9.89 0.89 -21.27
N GLU A 247 10.50 2.08 -21.20
CA GLU A 247 10.98 2.80 -22.38
C GLU A 247 11.94 1.90 -23.18
N GLY A 248 11.74 1.81 -24.50
CA GLY A 248 12.52 0.92 -25.36
C GLY A 248 12.27 -0.58 -25.14
N ARG A 249 11.41 -0.98 -24.19
CA ARG A 249 11.20 -2.38 -23.75
C ARG A 249 12.49 -3.06 -23.28
N GLN A 250 13.43 -2.27 -22.78
CA GLN A 250 14.73 -2.75 -22.31
C GLN A 250 14.98 -2.24 -20.90
N TRP A 251 15.65 -3.06 -20.10
CA TRP A 251 16.14 -2.67 -18.79
C TRP A 251 17.60 -3.08 -18.68
N ASP A 252 18.48 -2.10 -18.81
CA ASP A 252 19.91 -2.23 -18.55
C ASP A 252 20.19 -1.78 -17.14
N THR A 253 20.69 -2.68 -16.29
CA THR A 253 21.13 -2.31 -14.94
C THR A 253 22.59 -1.89 -14.96
N SER A 254 22.86 -0.65 -14.54
CA SER A 254 24.21 -0.10 -14.49
C SER A 254 24.99 -0.62 -13.27
N GLU A 255 26.32 -0.49 -13.31
CA GLU A 255 27.19 -0.78 -12.17
C GLU A 255 26.69 -0.07 -10.89
N ASP A 256 26.79 -0.75 -9.75
CA ASP A 256 26.41 -0.28 -8.41
C ASP A 256 24.91 0.04 -8.17
N GLU A 257 24.01 -0.38 -9.05
CA GLU A 257 22.57 -0.30 -8.78
C GLU A 257 22.10 -1.37 -7.79
N PHE A 258 20.95 -1.11 -7.14
CA PHE A 258 20.23 -2.01 -6.23
C PHE A 258 21.06 -2.71 -5.12
N PRO A 259 21.92 -1.99 -4.38
CA PRO A 259 22.90 -2.61 -3.47
C PRO A 259 22.29 -3.35 -2.27
N GLN A 260 21.04 -3.06 -1.91
CA GLN A 260 20.33 -3.66 -0.77
C GLN A 260 19.09 -4.47 -1.17
N LEU A 261 18.84 -4.65 -2.46
CA LEU A 261 17.60 -5.26 -2.93
C LEU A 261 17.58 -6.75 -2.58
N LYS A 262 16.56 -7.18 -1.82
CA LYS A 262 16.36 -8.58 -1.39
C LYS A 262 15.23 -9.25 -2.15
N PHE A 263 14.23 -8.48 -2.57
CA PHE A 263 13.05 -8.99 -3.26
C PHE A 263 12.75 -8.15 -4.49
N LEU A 264 12.73 -8.80 -5.66
CA LEU A 264 12.29 -8.23 -6.92
C LEU A 264 11.06 -8.99 -7.43
N LYS A 265 9.98 -8.26 -7.74
CA LYS A 265 8.82 -8.81 -8.42
C LYS A 265 8.51 -8.03 -9.68
N LEU A 266 8.40 -8.77 -10.79
CA LEU A 266 7.89 -8.32 -12.07
C LEU A 266 6.54 -9.02 -12.31
N ASP A 267 5.48 -8.26 -12.52
CA ASP A 267 4.14 -8.78 -12.82
C ASP A 267 3.59 -8.05 -14.05
N ASP A 268 3.38 -8.78 -15.13
CA ASP A 268 2.78 -8.26 -16.36
C ASP A 268 3.48 -6.99 -16.90
N VAL A 269 4.82 -7.03 -16.93
CA VAL A 269 5.64 -5.91 -17.40
C VAL A 269 5.84 -5.95 -18.92
N GLN A 270 5.80 -4.78 -19.57
CA GLN A 270 6.15 -4.64 -21.00
C GLN A 270 7.66 -4.48 -21.16
N LEU A 271 8.39 -5.54 -20.81
CA LEU A 271 9.85 -5.65 -20.88
C LEU A 271 10.21 -6.81 -21.82
N ALA A 272 11.04 -6.56 -22.82
CA ALA A 272 11.49 -7.56 -23.78
C ALA A 272 12.91 -8.05 -23.46
N GLU A 273 13.81 -7.12 -23.13
CA GLU A 273 15.22 -7.39 -22.85
C GLU A 273 15.58 -6.90 -21.44
N TRP A 274 16.14 -7.79 -20.64
CA TRP A 274 16.66 -7.47 -19.33
C TRP A 274 18.13 -7.83 -19.31
N ASN A 275 18.98 -6.81 -19.23
CA ASN A 275 20.43 -6.97 -19.21
C ASN A 275 20.92 -6.62 -17.81
N ALA A 276 21.28 -7.66 -17.06
CA ALA A 276 21.80 -7.53 -15.70
C ALA A 276 22.97 -8.48 -15.45
N SER A 277 23.79 -8.12 -14.47
CA SER A 277 24.87 -8.89 -13.88
C SER A 277 24.51 -9.24 -12.42
N SER A 278 25.17 -10.25 -11.88
CA SER A 278 25.10 -10.60 -10.45
C SER A 278 25.52 -9.43 -9.55
N ASP A 279 26.49 -8.64 -10.00
CA ASP A 279 27.00 -7.46 -9.28
C ASP A 279 25.97 -6.35 -9.10
N ASN A 280 24.94 -6.28 -9.96
CA ASN A 280 23.86 -5.31 -9.83
C ASN A 280 22.86 -5.68 -8.72
N PHE A 281 22.91 -6.90 -8.19
CA PHE A 281 21.93 -7.40 -7.23
C PHE A 281 22.57 -8.24 -6.12
N PRO A 282 23.61 -7.72 -5.43
CA PRO A 282 24.49 -8.53 -4.57
C PRO A 282 23.78 -9.14 -3.35
N ARG A 283 22.59 -8.66 -3.01
CA ARG A 283 21.79 -9.11 -1.85
C ARG A 283 20.44 -9.70 -2.23
N LEU A 284 20.19 -9.95 -3.52
CA LEU A 284 18.91 -10.46 -3.97
C LEU A 284 18.71 -11.88 -3.47
N GLN A 285 17.58 -12.11 -2.80
CA GLN A 285 17.22 -13.40 -2.21
C GLN A 285 16.07 -14.06 -2.96
N ARG A 286 15.18 -13.27 -3.54
CA ARG A 286 13.97 -13.77 -4.20
C ARG A 286 13.60 -12.95 -5.41
N LEU A 287 13.49 -13.63 -6.55
CA LEU A 287 12.99 -13.11 -7.80
C LEU A 287 11.63 -13.75 -8.11
N VAL A 288 10.64 -12.92 -8.44
CA VAL A 288 9.31 -13.38 -8.85
C VAL A 288 8.96 -12.75 -10.20
N LEU A 289 8.76 -13.59 -11.21
CA LEU A 289 8.20 -13.23 -12.50
C LEU A 289 6.78 -13.78 -12.59
N ARG A 290 5.83 -12.92 -12.96
CA ARG A 290 4.44 -13.32 -13.15
C ARG A 290 3.86 -12.66 -14.40
N HIS A 291 3.20 -13.43 -15.26
CA HIS A 291 2.64 -12.91 -16.52
C HIS A 291 3.66 -12.14 -17.41
N CYS A 292 4.96 -12.40 -17.28
CA CYS A 292 6.01 -11.71 -18.03
C CYS A 292 6.17 -12.31 -19.44
N ASN A 293 5.14 -12.18 -20.27
CA ASN A 293 5.08 -12.87 -21.57
C ASN A 293 5.91 -12.18 -22.68
N HIS A 294 6.30 -10.93 -22.47
CA HIS A 294 7.13 -10.18 -23.42
C HIS A 294 8.63 -10.40 -23.23
N LEU A 295 9.05 -10.82 -22.03
CA LEU A 295 10.45 -10.98 -21.69
C LEU A 295 11.02 -12.21 -22.41
N LYS A 296 12.17 -12.05 -23.07
CA LYS A 296 12.82 -13.12 -23.84
C LYS A 296 13.43 -14.19 -22.94
N MET A 297 14.19 -13.77 -21.93
CA MET A 297 14.90 -14.66 -21.00
C MET A 297 15.19 -13.95 -19.67
N ILE A 298 15.53 -14.73 -18.65
CA ILE A 298 16.11 -14.25 -17.41
C ILE A 298 17.63 -14.15 -17.65
N PRO A 299 18.32 -13.07 -17.22
CA PRO A 299 19.78 -13.01 -17.31
C PRO A 299 20.40 -14.18 -16.51
N SER A 300 21.24 -15.00 -17.16
CA SER A 300 21.84 -16.20 -16.54
C SER A 300 22.73 -15.85 -15.36
N SER A 301 23.43 -14.72 -15.44
CA SER A 301 24.26 -14.13 -14.38
C SER A 301 23.52 -13.94 -13.05
N LEU A 302 22.18 -13.85 -13.04
CA LEU A 302 21.43 -13.79 -11.79
C LEU A 302 21.57 -15.09 -10.97
N GLY A 303 21.84 -16.23 -11.63
CA GLY A 303 22.16 -17.49 -10.95
C GLY A 303 23.41 -17.40 -10.09
N ASP A 304 24.37 -16.55 -10.45
CA ASP A 304 25.64 -16.38 -9.74
C ASP A 304 25.52 -15.51 -8.48
N ILE A 305 24.33 -14.97 -8.18
CA ILE A 305 24.11 -14.16 -6.99
C ILE A 305 24.16 -15.07 -5.75
N PRO A 306 25.15 -14.88 -4.83
CA PRO A 306 25.37 -15.83 -3.75
C PRO A 306 24.22 -15.91 -2.73
N MET A 307 23.42 -14.85 -2.61
CA MET A 307 22.28 -14.81 -1.68
C MET A 307 20.96 -15.25 -2.31
N LEU A 308 20.95 -15.59 -3.61
CA LEU A 308 19.71 -15.91 -4.31
C LEU A 308 19.23 -17.29 -3.89
N GLN A 309 18.09 -17.31 -3.20
CA GLN A 309 17.49 -18.53 -2.66
C GLN A 309 16.34 -19.01 -3.52
N LYS A 310 15.69 -18.11 -4.26
CA LYS A 310 14.44 -18.45 -4.94
C LYS A 310 14.15 -17.67 -6.22
N ILE A 311 13.85 -18.41 -7.27
CA ILE A 311 13.26 -17.89 -8.52
C ILE A 311 11.86 -18.49 -8.68
N GLU A 312 10.85 -17.64 -8.85
CA GLU A 312 9.48 -18.07 -9.06
C GLU A 312 8.95 -17.53 -10.37
N VAL A 313 8.49 -18.43 -11.24
CA VAL A 313 7.97 -18.12 -12.58
C VAL A 313 6.52 -18.60 -12.66
N TYR A 314 5.59 -17.65 -12.75
CA TYR A 314 4.15 -17.92 -12.80
C TYR A 314 3.53 -17.39 -14.09
N LYS A 315 2.84 -18.24 -14.86
CA LYS A 315 2.09 -17.77 -16.05
C LYS A 315 2.93 -16.98 -17.06
N CYS A 316 4.21 -17.32 -17.19
CA CYS A 316 5.12 -16.71 -18.16
C CYS A 316 5.25 -17.56 -19.44
N SER A 317 5.89 -16.99 -20.46
CA SER A 317 6.21 -17.68 -21.70
C SER A 317 7.12 -18.90 -21.47
N GLN A 318 7.11 -19.84 -22.40
CA GLN A 318 7.98 -21.02 -22.33
C GLN A 318 9.46 -20.63 -22.28
N ALA A 319 9.86 -19.58 -23.00
CA ALA A 319 11.24 -19.08 -23.01
C ALA A 319 11.74 -18.67 -21.61
N ILE A 320 10.89 -18.03 -20.79
CA ILE A 320 11.25 -17.69 -19.39
C ILE A 320 11.36 -18.93 -18.53
N LYS A 321 10.49 -19.93 -18.74
CA LYS A 321 10.56 -21.21 -18.01
C LYS A 321 11.84 -21.97 -18.35
N ASP A 322 12.22 -22.00 -19.62
CA ASP A 322 13.42 -22.67 -20.09
C ASP A 322 14.69 -21.97 -19.58
N SER A 323 14.72 -20.64 -19.63
CA SER A 323 15.81 -19.84 -19.06
C SER A 323 15.94 -20.02 -17.53
N ALA A 324 14.82 -20.12 -16.79
CA ALA A 324 14.88 -20.44 -15.37
C ALA A 324 15.45 -21.84 -15.12
N LYS A 325 15.05 -22.85 -15.90
CA LYS A 325 15.60 -24.21 -15.78
C LYS A 325 17.08 -24.27 -16.11
N GLN A 326 17.54 -23.54 -17.12
CA GLN A 326 18.96 -23.45 -17.45
C GLN A 326 19.78 -22.93 -16.27
N ILE A 327 19.32 -21.87 -15.59
CA ILE A 327 19.96 -21.38 -14.37
C ILE A 327 19.99 -22.48 -13.29
N GLN A 328 18.94 -23.29 -13.18
CA GLN A 328 18.92 -24.42 -12.24
C GLN A 328 20.01 -25.46 -12.55
N GLU A 329 20.12 -25.85 -13.81
CA GLU A 329 21.07 -26.86 -14.29
C GLU A 329 22.50 -26.38 -14.06
N GLU A 330 22.80 -25.12 -14.41
CA GLU A 330 24.10 -24.47 -14.16
C GLU A 330 24.46 -24.47 -12.67
N GLN A 331 23.50 -24.18 -11.77
CA GLN A 331 23.76 -24.20 -10.32
C GLN A 331 23.94 -25.62 -9.77
N GLN A 332 23.26 -26.62 -10.32
CA GLN A 332 23.43 -28.02 -9.94
C GLN A 332 24.78 -28.58 -10.37
N GLU A 333 25.28 -28.21 -11.55
CA GLU A 333 26.63 -28.56 -12.02
C GLU A 333 27.72 -27.99 -11.10
N MET A 334 27.43 -26.86 -10.45
CA MET A 334 28.29 -26.21 -9.45
C MET A 334 28.05 -26.70 -8.01
N GLU A 335 27.30 -27.80 -7.84
CA GLU A 335 26.93 -28.41 -6.55
C GLU A 335 26.14 -27.46 -5.60
N ASN A 336 25.47 -26.44 -6.14
CA ASN A 336 24.61 -25.54 -5.38
C ASN A 336 23.16 -26.04 -5.35
N GLU A 337 22.80 -26.74 -4.28
CA GLU A 337 21.43 -27.22 -4.04
C GLU A 337 20.51 -26.22 -3.32
N GLU A 338 21.01 -25.04 -2.92
CA GLU A 338 20.23 -24.08 -2.12
C GLU A 338 19.22 -23.27 -2.96
N LEU A 339 19.49 -23.08 -4.25
CA LEU A 339 18.61 -22.31 -5.14
C LEU A 339 17.34 -23.09 -5.50
N GLN A 340 16.19 -22.57 -5.08
CA GLN A 340 14.88 -23.14 -5.40
C GLN A 340 14.24 -22.47 -6.60
N ILE A 341 13.90 -23.25 -7.63
CA ILE A 341 13.15 -22.76 -8.79
C ILE A 341 11.73 -23.33 -8.76
N ILE A 342 10.74 -22.44 -8.77
CA ILE A 342 9.32 -22.79 -8.83
C ILE A 342 8.74 -22.29 -10.16
N ILE A 343 8.21 -23.21 -10.95
CA ILE A 343 7.53 -22.90 -12.21
C ILE A 343 6.08 -23.34 -12.08
N SER A 344 5.13 -22.47 -12.45
CA SER A 344 3.71 -22.82 -12.48
C SER A 344 2.97 -22.09 -13.60
N ASP A 345 1.89 -22.71 -14.06
CA ASP A 345 1.05 -22.25 -15.18
C ASP A 345 -0.12 -21.36 -14.77
#